data_AF-A0A959AE59-F1
#
_entry.id   AF-A0A959AE59-F1
#
_cell.length_a   1.000
_cell.length_b   1.000
_cell.length_c   1.000
_cell.angle_alpha   90.00
_cell.angle_beta   90.00
_cell.angle_gamma   90.00
#
_symmetry.space_group_name_H-M   'P 1'
#
loop_
_entity.id
_entity.type
_entity.pdbx_description
1 polymer ?
#
loop_
_entity_poly.entity_id
_entity_poly.type
_entity_poly.pdbx_seq_one_letter_code
_entity_poly.pdbx_strand_id
1 'polypeptide(L)'
;MKINIFNDLFLLQRIDYFIRTRNTGTPVQLASRLYICERDVYRLLSDLRDQGFPIAYDKQAASYYYLEPVKIQFSIMVGSEKLLTIQGGEKRSSVLEQLTKSYGESDFRGNGF
;
A
#
# COMPACT_ATOMS: atom_id res chain seq x y z
N MET A 1 -8.77 -13.54 -17.84
CA MET A 1 -7.98 -12.47 -17.19
C MET A 1 -8.12 -12.66 -15.69
N LYS A 2 -7.08 -13.09 -14.98
CA LYS A 2 -7.13 -13.18 -13.52
C LYS A 2 -6.92 -11.78 -12.96
N ILE A 3 -7.94 -11.20 -12.35
CA ILE A 3 -7.82 -9.97 -11.56
C ILE A 3 -7.06 -10.36 -10.29
N ASN A 4 -5.81 -9.92 -10.18
CA ASN A 4 -5.06 -10.08 -8.95
C ASN A 4 -5.18 -8.78 -8.14
N ILE A 5 -6.18 -8.74 -7.27
CA ILE A 5 -6.49 -7.60 -6.39
C ILE A 5 -5.25 -7.08 -5.62
N PHE A 6 -4.30 -7.97 -5.33
CA PHE A 6 -3.06 -7.58 -4.64
C PHE A 6 -2.11 -6.80 -5.54
N ASN A 7 -2.07 -7.07 -6.84
CA ASN A 7 -1.20 -6.35 -7.76
C ASN A 7 -1.58 -4.88 -7.86
N ASP A 8 -2.88 -4.59 -7.99
CA ASP A 8 -3.39 -3.22 -8.08
C ASP A 8 -3.16 -2.46 -6.78
N LEU A 9 -3.37 -3.15 -5.64
CA LEU A 9 -3.08 -2.61 -4.31
C LEU A 9 -1.59 -2.25 -4.16
N PHE A 10 -0.69 -3.16 -4.54
CA PHE A 10 0.76 -2.92 -4.47
C PHE A 10 1.21 -1.84 -5.43
N LEU A 11 0.62 -1.77 -6.62
CA LEU A 11 0.90 -0.71 -7.59
C LEU A 11 0.53 0.66 -7.01
N LEU A 12 -0.65 0.77 -6.40
CA LEU A 12 -1.13 2.00 -5.78
C LEU A 12 -0.25 2.42 -4.59
N GLN A 13 0.18 1.48 -3.76
CA GLN A 13 1.13 1.77 -2.67
C GLN A 13 2.49 2.26 -3.18
N ARG A 14 3.01 1.67 -4.26
CA ARG A 14 4.31 2.07 -4.83
C ARG A 14 4.25 3.45 -5.44
N ILE A 15 3.24 3.74 -6.27
CA ILE A 15 3.13 5.06 -6.89
C ILE A 15 2.94 6.16 -5.85
N ASP A 16 2.12 5.92 -4.82
CA ASP A 16 1.94 6.86 -3.71
C ASP A 16 3.27 7.17 -3.02
N TYR A 17 4.06 6.13 -2.71
CA TYR A 17 5.38 6.29 -2.11
C TYR A 17 6.29 7.19 -2.97
N PHE A 18 6.34 6.94 -4.28
CA PHE A 18 7.20 7.74 -5.17
C PHE A 18 6.72 9.19 -5.32
N ILE A 19 5.42 9.44 -5.42
CA ILE A 19 4.86 10.81 -5.54
C ILE A 19 5.08 11.57 -4.22
N ARG A 20 4.81 10.95 -3.08
CA ARG A 20 4.98 11.56 -1.75
C ARG A 20 6.44 11.90 -1.44
N THR A 21 7.38 11.05 -1.87
CA THR A 21 8.81 11.29 -1.71
C THR A 21 9.42 12.13 -2.82
N ARG A 22 8.62 12.57 -3.81
CA ARG A 22 9.06 13.27 -5.03
C ARG A 22 10.18 12.55 -5.76
N ASN A 23 10.17 11.22 -5.70
CA ASN A 23 11.18 10.37 -6.33
C ASN A 23 10.53 9.54 -7.44
N THR A 24 9.71 10.14 -8.31
CA THR A 24 9.17 9.41 -9.46
C THR A 24 10.17 9.34 -10.62
N GLY A 25 10.99 10.38 -10.79
CA GLY A 25 11.75 10.56 -12.02
C GLY A 25 10.83 10.84 -13.22
N THR A 26 11.40 10.73 -14.43
CA THR A 26 10.64 10.87 -15.68
C THR A 26 9.56 9.78 -15.80
N PRO A 27 8.52 9.97 -16.63
CA PRO A 27 7.50 8.94 -16.84
C PRO A 27 8.07 7.57 -17.23
N VAL A 28 9.11 7.54 -18.07
CA VAL A 28 9.86 6.32 -18.43
C VAL A 28 10.54 5.68 -17.22
N GLN A 29 11.17 6.47 -16.35
CA GLN A 29 11.82 5.95 -15.14
C GLN A 29 10.79 5.42 -14.14
N LEU A 30 9.66 6.12 -13.97
CA LEU A 30 8.56 5.69 -13.12
C LEU A 30 7.96 4.37 -13.63
N ALA A 31 7.80 4.22 -14.94
CA ALA A 31 7.30 2.99 -15.58
C ALA A 31 8.18 1.77 -15.23
N SER A 32 9.50 1.92 -15.39
CA SER A 32 10.48 0.90 -15.02
C SER A 32 10.44 0.55 -13.52
N ARG A 33 10.24 1.53 -12.64
CA ARG A 33 10.15 1.31 -11.18
C ARG A 33 8.84 0.63 -10.76
N LEU A 34 7.75 0.91 -11.48
CA LEU A 34 6.44 0.32 -11.24
C LEU A 34 6.25 -1.02 -11.97
N TYR A 35 7.19 -1.43 -12.83
CA TYR A 35 7.13 -2.60 -13.70
C TYR A 35 5.91 -2.58 -14.65
N ILE A 36 5.60 -1.41 -15.20
CA ILE A 36 4.51 -1.20 -16.17
C ILE A 36 5.00 -0.42 -17.39
N CYS A 37 4.15 -0.34 -18.41
CA CYS A 37 4.41 0.47 -19.59
C CYS A 37 4.34 1.97 -19.27
N GLU A 38 5.08 2.80 -20.00
CA GLU A 38 4.95 4.27 -19.88
C GLU A 38 3.52 4.77 -20.15
N ARG A 39 2.83 4.19 -21.13
CA ARG A 39 1.41 4.48 -21.39
C ARG A 39 0.54 4.20 -20.16
N ASP A 40 0.80 3.11 -19.44
CA ASP A 40 0.03 2.73 -18.26
C ASP A 40 0.32 3.66 -17.08
N VAL A 41 1.54 4.22 -16.98
CA VAL A 41 1.83 5.30 -16.02
C VAL A 41 0.95 6.51 -16.29
N TYR A 42 0.85 6.96 -17.55
CA TYR A 42 0.01 8.10 -17.89
C TYR A 42 -1.47 7.85 -17.59
N ARG A 43 -1.96 6.64 -17.90
CA ARG A 43 -3.33 6.24 -17.58
C ARG A 43 -3.57 6.22 -16.07
N LEU A 44 -2.70 5.56 -15.31
CA LEU A 44 -2.78 5.49 -13.85
C LEU A 44 -2.79 6.88 -13.21
N LEU A 45 -1.93 7.80 -13.67
CA LEU A 45 -1.89 9.18 -13.16
C LEU A 45 -3.14 9.97 -13.54
N SER A 46 -3.69 9.76 -14.74
CA SER A 46 -4.95 10.37 -15.16
C SER A 46 -6.09 9.86 -14.28
N ASP A 47 -6.21 8.54 -14.13
CA ASP A 47 -7.24 7.90 -13.32
C ASP A 47 -7.18 8.40 -11.88
N LEU A 48 -5.98 8.52 -11.28
CA LEU A 48 -5.81 9.08 -9.94
C LEU A 48 -6.27 10.54 -9.85
N ARG A 49 -5.94 11.38 -10.84
CA ARG A 49 -6.41 12.78 -10.87
C ARG A 49 -7.94 12.85 -10.99
N ASP A 50 -8.53 11.98 -11.81
CA ASP A 50 -9.98 11.92 -12.00
C ASP A 50 -10.70 11.46 -10.72
N GLN A 51 -10.03 10.67 -9.88
CA GLN A 51 -10.50 10.31 -8.53
C GLN A 51 -10.25 11.41 -7.48
N GLY A 52 -9.72 12.58 -7.89
CA GLY A 52 -9.52 13.73 -7.01
C GLY A 52 -8.14 13.80 -6.35
N PHE A 53 -7.18 12.96 -6.74
CA PHE A 53 -5.83 13.07 -6.20
C PHE A 53 -5.10 14.30 -6.77
N PRO A 54 -4.56 15.18 -5.91
CA PRO A 54 -3.98 16.47 -6.31
C PRO A 54 -2.55 16.32 -6.84
N ILE A 55 -2.38 15.62 -7.98
CA ILE A 55 -1.07 15.26 -8.54
C ILE A 55 -0.62 16.23 -9.63
N ALA A 56 0.51 16.90 -9.42
CA ALA A 56 1.18 17.75 -10.42
C ALA A 56 2.52 17.15 -10.88
N TYR A 57 3.05 17.66 -11.99
CA TYR A 57 4.37 17.29 -12.50
C TYR A 57 5.30 18.50 -12.52
N ASP A 58 6.45 18.38 -11.86
CA ASP A 58 7.52 19.36 -11.93
C ASP A 58 8.49 18.95 -13.06
N LYS A 59 8.58 19.81 -14.09
CA LYS A 59 9.47 19.59 -15.24
C LYS A 59 10.94 19.79 -14.89
N GLN A 60 11.27 20.66 -13.93
CA GLN A 60 12.66 20.93 -13.54
C GLN A 60 13.21 19.80 -12.66
N ALA A 61 12.42 19.36 -11.69
CA ALA A 61 12.76 18.23 -10.83
C ALA A 61 12.51 16.87 -11.53
N ALA A 62 11.89 16.88 -12.71
CA ALA A 62 11.44 15.70 -13.44
C ALA A 62 10.70 14.72 -12.53
N SER A 63 9.71 15.21 -11.76
CA SER A 63 9.06 14.40 -10.73
C SER A 63 7.61 14.78 -10.50
N TYR A 64 6.76 13.78 -10.26
CA TYR A 64 5.38 13.98 -9.81
C TYR A 64 5.33 14.21 -8.30
N TYR A 65 4.42 15.07 -7.88
CA TYR A 65 4.23 15.42 -6.48
C TYR A 65 2.76 15.72 -6.17
N TYR A 66 2.37 15.57 -4.90
CA TYR A 66 1.08 16.03 -4.42
C TYR A 66 1.10 17.52 -4.09
N LEU A 67 0.08 18.26 -4.52
CA LEU A 67 -0.09 19.69 -4.21
C LEU A 67 -0.46 19.92 -2.74
N GLU A 68 -1.12 18.96 -2.13
CA GLU A 68 -1.48 18.94 -0.71
C GLU A 68 -1.14 17.56 -0.09
N PRO A 69 -1.00 17.45 1.24
CA PRO A 69 -0.65 16.18 1.87
C PRO A 69 -1.70 15.09 1.63
N VAL A 70 -1.31 14.02 0.94
CA VAL A 70 -2.14 12.83 0.72
C VAL A 70 -1.66 11.69 1.60
N LYS A 71 -2.60 10.95 2.19
CA LYS A 71 -2.34 9.72 2.94
C LYS A 71 -3.27 8.61 2.44
N ILE A 72 -2.69 7.62 1.76
CA ILE A 72 -3.41 6.41 1.36
C ILE A 72 -3.18 5.33 2.41
N GLN A 73 -4.26 4.75 2.96
CA GLN A 73 -4.19 3.68 3.95
C GLN A 73 -5.11 2.53 3.55
N PHE A 74 -4.54 1.33 3.46
CA PHE A 74 -5.29 0.11 3.21
C PHE A 74 -5.26 -0.77 4.46
N SER A 75 -6.40 -1.37 4.79
CA SER A 75 -6.52 -2.31 5.90
C SER A 75 -7.37 -3.51 5.49
N ILE A 76 -6.78 -4.71 5.54
CA ILE A 76 -7.48 -5.98 5.31
C ILE A 76 -7.72 -6.64 6.67
N MET A 77 -8.97 -6.97 6.96
CA MET A 77 -9.37 -7.69 8.17
C MET A 77 -10.10 -8.99 7.77
N VAL A 78 -9.84 -10.08 8.47
CA VAL A 78 -10.50 -11.38 8.23
C VAL A 78 -10.96 -11.94 9.57
N GLY A 79 -12.28 -12.04 9.75
CA GLY A 79 -12.86 -12.25 11.09
C GLY A 79 -12.62 -11.04 11.99
N SER A 80 -12.28 -11.28 13.25
CA SER A 80 -11.81 -10.27 14.22
C SER A 80 -10.28 -10.10 14.24
N GLU A 81 -9.56 -10.84 13.38
CA GLU A 81 -8.09 -10.91 13.35
C GLU A 81 -7.53 -10.13 12.15
N LYS A 82 -6.56 -9.24 12.41
CA LYS A 82 -5.97 -8.34 11.41
C LYS A 82 -4.87 -9.08 10.64
N LEU A 83 -5.19 -9.59 9.44
CA LEU A 83 -4.36 -10.61 8.80
C LEU A 83 -2.98 -10.09 8.33
N LEU A 84 -2.81 -8.85 7.85
CA LEU A 84 -1.48 -8.30 7.49
C LEU A 84 -1.40 -6.76 7.58
N THR A 85 -0.38 -6.25 8.29
CA THR A 85 0.09 -4.85 8.19
C THR A 85 1.49 -4.87 7.57
N ILE A 86 1.61 -4.80 6.25
CA ILE A 86 2.93 -4.68 5.60
C ILE A 86 3.27 -3.19 5.55
N GLN A 87 3.98 -2.70 6.56
CA GLN A 87 4.75 -1.47 6.46
C GLN A 87 6.23 -1.85 6.37
N GLY A 88 6.88 -1.43 5.29
CA GLY A 88 8.33 -1.59 5.13
C GLY A 88 9.04 -0.76 6.20
N GLY A 89 9.56 -1.46 7.21
CA GLY A 89 10.18 -0.86 8.39
C GLY A 89 10.12 -1.85 9.54
N GLU A 90 11.27 -2.44 9.86
CA GLU A 90 11.42 -3.45 10.89
C GLU A 90 11.00 -2.91 12.27
N LYS A 91 9.98 -3.54 12.86
CA LYS A 91 9.90 -3.78 14.31
C LYS A 91 8.93 -4.93 14.59
N ARG A 92 9.43 -6.16 14.54
CA ARG A 92 8.90 -7.25 15.37
C ARG A 92 9.58 -7.10 16.73
N SER A 93 8.84 -6.88 17.82
CA SER A 93 8.66 -8.03 18.73
C SER A 93 7.46 -7.95 19.68
N SER A 94 6.87 -6.80 19.98
CA SER A 94 5.93 -6.75 21.13
C SER A 94 4.48 -7.15 20.84
N VAL A 95 3.97 -6.96 19.62
CA VAL A 95 2.53 -7.18 19.33
C VAL A 95 2.22 -8.63 18.94
N LEU A 96 3.14 -9.31 18.22
CA LEU A 96 2.99 -10.74 17.94
C LEU A 96 3.06 -11.60 19.22
N GLU A 97 3.72 -11.09 20.27
CA GLU A 97 3.82 -11.73 21.59
C GLU A 97 2.54 -11.62 22.42
N GLN A 98 1.69 -10.62 22.13
CA GLN A 98 0.36 -10.49 22.73
C GLN A 98 -0.68 -11.37 22.03
N LEU A 99 -0.55 -11.56 20.71
CA LEU A 99 -1.42 -12.44 19.92
C LEU A 99 -1.19 -13.93 20.24
N THR A 100 0.06 -14.37 20.51
CA THR A 100 0.33 -15.75 20.95
C THR A 100 -0.14 -16.05 22.36
N LYS A 101 -0.22 -15.05 23.26
CA LYS A 101 -0.74 -15.26 24.63
C LYS A 101 -2.26 -15.40 24.67
N SER A 102 -3.01 -14.67 23.84
CA SER A 102 -4.48 -14.78 23.80
C SER A 102 -4.98 -16.07 23.14
N TYR A 103 -4.22 -16.64 22.20
CA TYR A 103 -4.54 -17.95 21.58
C TYR A 103 -3.98 -19.15 22.36
N GLY A 104 -3.30 -18.90 23.49
CA GLY A 104 -2.67 -19.89 24.34
C GLY A 104 -3.44 -20.24 25.62
N GLU A 105 -4.62 -19.66 25.88
CA GLU A 105 -5.51 -20.11 26.95
C GLU A 105 -6.27 -21.37 26.49
N SER A 106 -5.55 -22.48 26.62
CA SER A 106 -6.13 -23.76 26.95
C SER A 106 -7.17 -23.60 28.06
N ASP A 107 -8.46 -23.77 27.74
CA ASP A 107 -9.43 -24.37 28.63
C ASP A 107 -10.55 -25.07 27.84
N PHE A 108 -10.15 -26.04 27.01
CA PHE A 108 -10.96 -27.25 26.84
C PHE A 108 -10.64 -28.20 28.01
N ARG A 109 -11.02 -27.79 29.22
CA ARG A 109 -11.13 -28.66 30.39
C ARG A 109 -12.55 -28.56 30.95
N GLY A 110 -13.27 -29.68 30.90
CA GLY A 110 -14.17 -30.09 31.98
C GLY A 110 -15.68 -29.92 31.76
N ASN A 111 -16.33 -31.06 31.48
CA ASN A 111 -17.51 -31.62 32.16
C ASN A 111 -18.67 -30.72 32.66
N GLY A 112 -19.87 -31.12 32.22
CA GLY A 112 -20.97 -31.46 33.14
C GLY A 112 -22.08 -30.43 33.24
N PHE A 113 -23.24 -30.72 32.61
CA PHE A 113 -24.53 -30.98 33.27
C PHE A 113 -25.46 -31.69 32.26
#